data_AF-A0A845DKA4-F1
#
_entry.id   AF-A0A845DKA4-F1
#
_cell.length_a   1.000
_cell.length_b   1.000
_cell.length_c   1.000
_cell.angle_alpha   90.00
_cell.angle_beta   90.00
_cell.angle_gamma   90.00
#
_symmetry.space_group_name_H-M   'P 1'
#
loop_
_entity.id
_entity.type
_entity.pdbx_description
1 polymer ?
#
loop_
_entity_poly.entity_id
_entity_poly.type
_entity_poly.pdbx_seq_one_letter_code
_entity_poly.pdbx_strand_id
1 'polypeptide(L)'
;MNTSTIHHPIVPLNLYIKVLLSLLVLTFLTVVVAQLDFGMLNTFIAMGIATVKAALVLLFFMHLKYDNKLFPVIFLTGVFLLVVLFLFCEMDIITRVPESSVL
;
A
#
# COMPACT_ATOMS: atom_id res chain seq x y z
N MET A 1 -6.83 43.73 21.37
CA MET A 1 -7.11 42.36 20.90
C MET A 1 -6.11 42.04 19.80
N ASN A 2 -5.01 41.34 20.13
CA ASN A 2 -4.03 40.90 19.13
C ASN A 2 -4.57 39.66 18.43
N THR A 3 -4.88 39.78 17.14
CA THR A 3 -5.27 38.67 16.27
C THR A 3 -4.03 37.87 15.86
N SER A 4 -3.74 36.80 16.59
CA SER A 4 -2.72 35.81 16.21
C SER A 4 -3.17 35.12 14.92
N THR A 5 -2.68 35.58 13.78
CA THR A 5 -2.88 34.92 12.48
C THR A 5 -2.26 33.53 12.54
N ILE A 6 -3.12 32.51 12.67
CA ILE A 6 -2.72 31.11 12.64
C ILE A 6 -2.15 30.83 11.24
N HIS A 7 -0.82 30.88 11.11
CA HIS A 7 -0.10 30.42 9.93
C HIS A 7 -0.22 28.90 9.89
N HIS A 8 -1.32 28.38 9.36
CA HIS A 8 -1.44 26.96 9.04
C HIS A 8 -0.32 26.61 8.06
N PRO A 9 0.65 25.74 8.40
CA PRO A 9 1.66 25.27 7.47
C PRO A 9 0.96 24.37 6.45
N ILE A 10 0.36 24.98 5.44
CA ILE A 10 -0.30 24.26 4.36
C ILE A 10 0.78 23.53 3.57
N VAL A 11 0.70 22.20 3.57
CA VAL A 11 1.57 21.39 2.72
C VAL A 11 1.32 21.83 1.28
N PRO A 12 2.35 22.26 0.54
CA PRO A 12 2.15 22.91 -0.74
C PRO A 12 1.48 21.95 -1.73
N LEU A 13 0.46 22.42 -2.44
CA LEU A 13 -0.30 21.66 -3.44
C LEU A 13 0.61 21.01 -4.51
N ASN A 14 1.75 21.65 -4.81
CA ASN A 14 2.79 21.12 -5.67
C ASN A 14 3.36 19.76 -5.22
N LEU A 15 3.41 19.47 -3.92
CA LEU A 15 3.91 18.20 -3.40
C LEU A 15 2.94 17.06 -3.73
N TYR A 16 1.64 17.29 -3.55
CA TYR A 16 0.61 16.31 -3.92
C TYR A 16 0.57 16.03 -5.42
N ILE A 17 0.69 17.06 -6.26
CA ILE A 17 0.74 16.88 -7.71
C ILE A 17 1.95 16.03 -8.11
N LYS A 18 3.13 16.26 -7.52
CA LYS A 18 4.32 15.44 -7.78
C LYS A 18 4.13 13.97 -7.38
N VAL A 19 3.52 13.72 -6.23
CA VAL A 19 3.24 12.34 -5.77
C VAL A 19 2.20 11.68 -6.67
N LEU A 20 1.15 12.40 -7.09
CA LEU A 20 0.15 11.91 -8.02
C LEU A 20 0.79 11.49 -9.35
N LEU A 21 1.69 12.30 -9.90
CA LEU A 21 2.42 11.98 -11.11
C LEU A 21 3.29 10.72 -10.95
N SER A 22 3.99 10.60 -9.81
CA SER A 22 4.76 9.39 -9.46
C SER A 22 3.87 8.14 -9.41
N LEU A 23 2.69 8.22 -8.78
CA LEU A 23 1.73 7.12 -8.70
C LEU A 23 1.18 6.73 -10.08
N LEU A 24 0.96 7.71 -10.97
CA LEU A 24 0.51 7.46 -12.33
C LEU A 24 1.58 6.70 -13.12
N VAL A 25 2.85 7.12 -13.01
CA VAL A 25 4.00 6.41 -13.62
C VAL A 25 4.10 4.98 -13.10
N LEU A 26 4.01 4.78 -11.78
CA LEU A 26 4.02 3.44 -11.19
C LEU A 26 2.85 2.57 -11.68
N THR A 27 1.68 3.17 -11.89
CA THR A 27 0.52 2.44 -12.41
C THR A 27 0.74 2.03 -13.87
N PHE A 28 1.29 2.91 -14.69
CA PHE A 28 1.64 2.56 -16.07
C PHE A 28 2.67 1.43 -16.10
N LEU A 29 3.66 1.50 -15.21
CA LEU A 29 4.66 0.44 -15.04
C LEU A 29 4.02 -0.89 -14.64
N THR A 30 3.02 -0.91 -13.74
CA THR A 30 2.31 -2.16 -13.40
C THR A 30 1.57 -2.76 -14.60
N VAL A 31 0.97 -1.93 -15.47
CA VAL A 31 0.28 -2.43 -16.67
C VAL A 31 1.27 -3.03 -17.66
N VAL A 32 2.41 -2.38 -17.88
CA VAL A 32 3.46 -2.88 -18.78
C VAL A 32 4.05 -4.18 -18.24
N VAL A 33 4.37 -4.24 -16.95
CA VAL A 33 4.89 -5.46 -16.32
C VAL A 33 3.87 -6.59 -16.39
N ALA A 34 2.58 -6.31 -16.20
CA ALA A 34 1.52 -7.31 -16.32
C ALA A 34 1.34 -7.87 -17.74
N GLN A 35 1.80 -7.17 -18.77
CA GLN A 35 1.78 -7.64 -20.16
C GLN A 35 3.00 -8.52 -20.51
N LEU A 36 4.02 -8.55 -19.66
CA LEU A 36 5.23 -9.35 -19.85
C LEU A 36 5.13 -10.63 -19.02
N ASP A 37 5.13 -11.79 -19.68
CA ASP A 37 5.08 -13.08 -19.01
C ASP A 37 6.44 -13.46 -18.40
N PHE A 38 6.62 -13.14 -17.12
CA PHE A 38 7.77 -13.56 -16.31
C PHE A 38 7.53 -14.90 -15.57
N GLY A 39 6.45 -15.61 -15.90
CA GLY A 39 6.05 -16.85 -15.24
C GLY A 39 5.79 -16.66 -13.74
N MET A 40 6.37 -17.51 -12.89
CA MET A 40 6.19 -17.46 -11.43
C MET A 40 6.68 -16.15 -10.79
N LEU A 41 7.64 -15.46 -11.41
CA LEU A 41 8.17 -14.20 -10.89
C LEU A 41 7.22 -13.02 -11.11
N ASN A 42 6.22 -13.15 -11.99
CA ASN A 42 5.27 -12.08 -12.27
C ASN A 42 4.54 -11.62 -10.98
N THR A 43 4.10 -12.57 -10.16
CA THR A 43 3.40 -12.28 -8.90
C THR A 43 4.30 -11.53 -7.92
N PHE A 44 5.57 -11.93 -7.77
CA PHE A 44 6.51 -11.26 -6.86
C PHE A 44 6.83 -9.84 -7.33
N ILE A 45 7.02 -9.63 -8.63
CA ILE A 45 7.29 -8.31 -9.21
C ILE A 45 6.04 -7.42 -9.06
N ALA A 46 4.86 -7.93 -9.39
CA ALA A 46 3.59 -7.20 -9.25
C ALA A 46 3.35 -6.78 -7.80
N MET A 47 3.57 -7.69 -6.84
CA MET A 47 3.48 -7.40 -5.41
C MET A 47 4.50 -6.34 -4.97
N GLY A 48 5.75 -6.43 -5.43
CA GLY A 48 6.77 -5.44 -5.13
C GLY A 48 6.40 -4.04 -5.59
N ILE A 49 5.93 -3.89 -6.83
CA ILE A 49 5.49 -2.59 -7.36
C ILE A 49 4.26 -2.09 -6.60
N ALA A 50 3.32 -2.97 -6.27
CA ALA A 50 2.14 -2.62 -5.46
C ALA A 50 2.53 -2.11 -4.07
N THR A 51 3.52 -2.72 -3.40
CA THR A 51 4.01 -2.26 -2.09
C THR A 51 4.62 -0.87 -2.17
N VAL A 52 5.44 -0.58 -3.20
CA VAL A 52 6.03 0.76 -3.39
C VAL A 52 4.94 1.81 -3.62
N LYS A 53 3.93 1.48 -4.44
CA LYS A 53 2.76 2.35 -4.67
C LYS A 53 2.02 2.63 -3.37
N ALA A 54 1.74 1.59 -2.58
CA ALA A 54 1.05 1.71 -1.30
C ALA A 54 1.85 2.58 -0.30
N ALA A 55 3.17 2.39 -0.22
CA ALA A 55 4.05 3.18 0.64
C ALA A 55 4.04 4.67 0.29
N LEU A 56 4.07 5.02 -1.01
CA LEU A 56 3.93 6.41 -1.46
C LEU A 56 2.58 7.02 -1.06
N VAL A 57 1.48 6.29 -1.23
CA VAL A 57 0.16 6.75 -0.79
C VAL A 57 0.14 6.97 0.72
N LEU A 58 0.70 6.04 1.48
CA LEU A 58 0.72 6.08 2.93
C LEU A 58 1.47 7.31 3.48
N LEU A 59 2.67 7.55 2.96
CA LEU A 59 3.55 8.60 3.47
C LEU A 59 3.02 10.01 3.15
N PHE A 60 2.36 10.18 2.01
CA PHE A 60 2.00 11.50 1.49
C PHE A 60 0.50 11.81 1.54
N PHE A 61 -0.38 10.89 1.13
CA PHE A 61 -1.83 11.12 1.11
C PHE A 61 -2.49 10.81 2.44
N MET A 62 -2.01 9.80 3.19
CA MET A 62 -2.47 9.52 4.55
C MET A 62 -1.77 10.37 5.61
N HIS A 63 -0.93 11.32 5.21
CA HIS A 63 -0.17 12.20 6.11
C HIS A 63 0.66 11.49 7.18
N LEU A 64 0.96 10.21 7.01
CA LEU A 64 1.63 9.40 8.03
C LEU A 64 3.01 9.95 8.44
N LYS A 65 3.68 10.65 7.51
CA LYS A 65 4.96 11.32 7.73
C LYS A 65 4.84 12.67 8.45
N TYR A 66 3.71 13.36 8.29
CA TYR A 66 3.51 14.75 8.71
C TYR A 66 2.67 14.89 9.97
N ASP A 67 1.90 13.86 10.31
CA ASP A 67 1.00 13.84 11.46
C ASP A 67 1.65 13.18 12.71
N ASN A 68 0.90 13.10 13.80
CA ASN A 68 1.31 12.49 15.05
C ASN A 68 1.79 11.04 14.91
N LYS A 69 2.77 10.67 15.72
CA LYS A 69 3.41 9.33 15.73
C LYS A 69 2.45 8.18 16.09
N LEU A 70 1.21 8.46 16.49
CA LEU A 70 0.20 7.45 16.79
C LEU A 70 -0.34 6.77 15.54
N PHE A 71 -0.54 7.51 14.45
CA PHE A 71 -1.06 6.97 13.18
C PHE A 71 -0.19 5.86 12.57
N PRO A 72 1.16 5.99 12.48
CA PRO A 72 1.99 4.90 11.96
C PRO A 72 1.97 3.65 12.82
N VAL A 73 1.81 3.79 14.15
CA VAL A 73 1.72 2.64 15.06
C VAL A 73 0.42 1.87 14.83
N ILE A 74 -0.71 2.58 14.73
CA ILE A 74 -2.02 1.95 14.46
C ILE A 74 -1.99 1.24 13.09
N PHE A 75 -1.43 1.89 12.08
CA PHE A 75 -1.27 1.29 10.76
C PHE A 75 -0.40 0.02 10.81
N LEU A 76 0.73 0.07 11.52
CA LEU A 76 1.65 -1.07 11.63
C LEU A 76 0.97 -2.25 12.32
N THR A 77 0.15 -2.02 13.35
CA THR A 77 -0.67 -3.06 13.98
C THR A 77 -1.66 -3.67 12.99
N GLY A 78 -2.31 -2.85 12.15
CA GLY A 78 -3.21 -3.34 11.11
C GLY A 78 -2.50 -4.21 10.07
N VAL A 79 -1.32 -3.79 9.59
CA VAL A 79 -0.50 -4.58 8.66
C VAL A 79 0.01 -5.85 9.31
N PHE A 80 0.43 -5.80 10.57
CA PHE A 80 0.84 -6.98 11.34
C PHE A 80 -0.30 -8.00 11.41
N LEU A 81 -1.51 -7.56 11.75
CA LEU A 81 -2.68 -8.43 11.79
C LEU A 81 -3.01 -9.01 10.41
N LEU A 82 -2.93 -8.21 9.35
CA LEU A 82 -3.12 -8.66 7.97
C LEU A 82 -2.15 -9.80 7.64
N VAL A 83 -0.86 -9.62 7.89
CA VAL A 83 0.17 -10.63 7.60
C VAL A 83 -0.10 -11.92 8.36
N VAL A 84 -0.46 -11.83 9.65
CA VAL A 84 -0.79 -13.01 10.46
C VAL A 84 -2.00 -13.76 9.89
N LEU A 85 -3.08 -13.05 9.56
CA LEU A 85 -4.27 -13.68 8.98
C LEU A 85 -4.01 -14.25 7.59
N PHE A 86 -3.22 -13.56 6.77
CA PHE A 86 -2.85 -14.02 5.43
C PHE A 86 -2.07 -15.33 5.51
N LEU A 87 -1.06 -15.41 6.38
CA LEU A 87 -0.31 -16.65 6.61
C LEU A 87 -1.21 -17.76 7.14
N PHE A 88 -2.17 -17.45 8.02
CA PHE A 88 -3.13 -18.43 8.52
C PHE A 88 -4.02 -19.00 7.42
N CYS A 89 -4.55 -18.14 6.52
CA CYS A 89 -5.30 -18.59 5.35
C CYS A 89 -4.46 -19.46 4.41
N GLU A 90 -3.21 -19.10 4.15
CA GLU A 90 -2.30 -19.91 3.31
C GLU A 90 -2.04 -21.28 3.94
N MET A 91 -1.81 -21.34 5.26
CA MET A 91 -1.66 -22.60 5.99
C MET A 91 -2.92 -23.46 5.94
N ASP A 92 -4.10 -22.85 6.06
CA ASP A 92 -5.39 -23.52 5.92
C ASP A 92 -5.55 -24.16 4.53
N ILE A 93 -5.27 -23.40 3.47
CA ILE A 93 -5.33 -23.86 2.08
C ILE A 93 -4.39 -25.06 1.85
N ILE A 94 -3.15 -24.98 2.35
CA ILE A 94 -2.15 -26.05 2.17
C ILE A 94 -2.54 -27.32 2.93
N THR A 95 -3.18 -27.19 4.10
CA THR A 95 -3.55 -28.32 4.96
C THR A 95 -4.91 -28.92 4.56
N ARG A 96 -5.69 -28.21 3.74
CA ARG A 96 -7.02 -28.63 3.32
C ARG A 96 -6.97 -29.91 2.49
N VAL A 97 -7.70 -30.94 2.94
CA VAL A 97 -7.95 -32.13 2.13
C VAL A 97 -8.94 -31.76 1.02
N PRO A 98 -8.65 -32.02 -0.27
CA PRO A 98 -9.59 -31.73 -1.33
C PRO A 98 -10.76 -32.71 -1.28
N GLU A 99 -11.93 -32.23 -0.87
CA GLU A 99 -13.18 -32.99 -0.97
C GLU A 99 -13.63 -32.98 -2.45
N SER A 100 -13.28 -34.02 -3.22
CA SER A 100 -13.89 -34.24 -4.53
C SER A 100 -15.36 -34.61 -4.32
N SER A 101 -16.27 -33.67 -4.60
CA SER A 101 -17.70 -33.95 -4.56
C SER A 101 -18.01 -35.03 -5.61
N VAL A 102 -18.30 -36.24 -5.13
CA VAL A 102 -18.71 -37.39 -5.95
C VAL A 102 -20.20 -37.24 -6.29
N LEU A 103 -20.50 -36.36 -7.23
CA LEU A 103 -21.74 -36.34 -8.02
C LEU A 103 -21.40 -36.19 -9.50
#